data_AF-A0A3B8NF86-F1
#
_entry.id   AF-A0A3B8NF86-F1
#
_cell.length_a   1.000
_cell.length_b   1.000
_cell.length_c   1.000
_cell.angle_alpha   90.00
_cell.angle_beta   90.00
_cell.angle_gamma   90.00
#
_symmetry.space_group_name_H-M   'P 1'
#
loop_
_entity.id
_entity.type
_entity.pdbx_description
1 polymer ?
#
loop_
_entity_poly.entity_id
_entity_poly.type
_entity_poly.pdbx_seq_one_letter_code
_entity_poly.pdbx_strand_id
1 'polypeptide(L)'
;FNAPVVAALLTLLGYSLNDTIVVFDRVRENLKKMRGHTIENIVNRSINEVIVRSLNTSITTFSVVLMLFIFSGEVLRPFAFGMLVGVIVGTYSSLYIAAPVVINWIKLRESRIQAKPATRS
;
A
#
# COMPACT_ATOMS: atom_id res chain seq x y z
N PHE A 1 -29.22 4.44 -3.29
CA PHE A 1 -27.87 4.59 -2.72
C PHE A 1 -27.96 5.53 -1.52
N ASN A 2 -27.65 5.05 -0.32
CA ASN A 2 -27.79 5.83 0.93
C ASN A 2 -26.48 6.54 1.29
N ALA A 3 -26.56 7.73 1.91
CA ALA A 3 -25.40 8.55 2.28
C ALA A 3 -24.30 7.81 3.09
N PRO A 4 -24.61 6.90 4.04
CA PRO A 4 -23.59 6.13 4.76
C PRO A 4 -22.76 5.23 3.85
N VAL A 5 -23.34 4.70 2.77
CA VAL A 5 -22.62 3.84 1.83
C VAL A 5 -21.62 4.67 1.02
N VAL A 6 -22.01 5.86 0.57
CA VAL A 6 -21.11 6.78 -0.16
C VAL A 6 -19.97 7.24 0.74
N ALA A 7 -20.26 7.56 2.01
CA ALA A 7 -19.24 7.91 2.99
C ALA A 7 -18.24 6.76 3.20
N ALA A 8 -18.71 5.52 3.35
CA ALA A 8 -17.85 4.34 3.50
C ALA A 8 -16.90 4.17 2.29
N LEU A 9 -17.42 4.32 1.06
CA LEU A 9 -16.60 4.23 -0.14
C LEU A 9 -15.53 5.33 -0.21
N LEU A 10 -15.88 6.57 0.13
CA LEU A 10 -14.92 7.67 0.14
C LEU A 10 -13.82 7.47 1.19
N THR A 11 -14.19 7.03 2.39
CA THR A 11 -13.24 6.71 3.47
C THR A 11 -12.31 5.57 3.06
N LEU A 12 -12.86 4.52 2.44
CA LEU A 12 -12.09 3.40 1.95
C LEU A 12 -11.06 3.83 0.89
N LEU A 13 -11.48 4.65 -0.08
CA LEU A 13 -10.57 5.18 -1.09
C LEU A 13 -9.42 5.95 -0.46
N GLY A 14 -9.71 6.83 0.52
CA GLY A 14 -8.68 7.56 1.26
C GLY A 14 -7.70 6.64 2.00
N TYR A 15 -8.21 5.60 2.65
CA TYR A 15 -7.39 4.62 3.37
C TYR A 15 -6.45 3.83 2.43
N SER A 16 -6.97 3.31 1.32
CA SER A 16 -6.17 2.53 0.38
C SER A 16 -5.13 3.38 -0.37
N LEU A 17 -5.48 4.62 -0.73
CA LEU A 17 -4.53 5.56 -1.34
C LEU A 17 -3.41 5.94 -0.37
N ASN A 18 -3.73 6.15 0.91
CA ASN A 18 -2.73 6.45 1.93
C ASN A 18 -1.68 5.34 2.03
N ASP A 19 -2.11 4.08 2.10
CA ASP A 19 -1.17 2.94 2.17
C ASP A 19 -0.30 2.84 0.92
N THR A 20 -0.88 3.10 -0.25
CA THR A 20 -0.15 3.10 -1.52
C THR A 20 0.93 4.19 -1.58
N ILE A 21 0.62 5.41 -1.14
CA ILE A 21 1.57 6.54 -1.14
C ILE A 21 2.75 6.26 -0.20
N VAL A 22 2.50 5.69 0.99
CA VAL A 22 3.58 5.36 1.94
C VAL A 22 4.56 4.34 1.36
N VAL A 23 4.05 3.32 0.65
CA VAL A 23 4.90 2.31 -0.01
C VAL A 23 5.82 2.97 -1.04
N PHE A 24 5.23 3.79 -1.92
CA PHE A 24 5.99 4.46 -2.99
C PHE A 24 7.00 5.46 -2.44
N ASP A 25 6.63 6.25 -1.43
CA ASP A 25 7.53 7.21 -0.83
C ASP A 25 8.72 6.53 -0.16
N ARG A 26 8.49 5.42 0.55
CA ARG A 26 9.57 4.69 1.24
C ARG A 26 10.58 4.08 0.28
N VAL A 27 10.11 3.53 -0.84
CA VAL A 27 11.01 3.04 -1.91
C VAL A 27 11.86 4.18 -2.46
N ARG A 28 11.25 5.35 -2.70
CA ARG A 28 11.97 6.55 -3.18
C ARG A 28 12.98 7.08 -2.16
N GLU A 29 12.62 7.08 -0.88
CA GLU A 29 13.48 7.51 0.22
C GLU A 29 14.70 6.60 0.36
N ASN A 30 14.52 5.28 0.36
CA ASN A 30 15.60 4.31 0.48
C ASN A 30 16.51 4.30 -0.77
N LEU A 31 15.97 4.54 -1.98
CA LEU A 31 16.77 4.76 -3.18
C LEU A 31 17.71 5.97 -3.05
N LYS A 32 17.29 7.03 -2.33
CA LYS A 32 18.13 8.22 -2.11
C LYS A 32 19.14 8.01 -0.98
N LYS A 33 18.76 7.29 0.10
CA LYS A 33 19.61 7.04 1.28
C LYS A 33 20.68 5.98 1.04
N MET A 34 20.35 4.91 0.32
CA MET A 34 21.24 3.75 0.12
C MET A 34 22.02 3.82 -1.20
N ARG A 35 22.50 5.01 -1.57
CA ARG A 35 23.33 5.19 -2.78
C ARG A 35 24.58 4.29 -2.70
N GLY A 36 24.82 3.50 -3.75
CA GLY A 36 25.93 2.55 -3.82
C GLY A 36 25.61 1.11 -3.39
N HIS A 37 24.43 0.84 -2.83
CA HIS A 37 23.96 -0.52 -2.58
C HIS A 37 23.29 -1.10 -3.84
N THR A 38 23.32 -2.42 -3.99
CA THR A 38 22.57 -3.12 -5.04
C THR A 38 21.08 -2.81 -4.91
N ILE A 39 20.41 -2.60 -6.05
CA ILE A 39 19.01 -2.19 -6.06
C ILE A 39 18.15 -3.25 -5.34
N GLU A 40 18.47 -4.54 -5.47
CA GLU A 40 17.84 -5.62 -4.71
C GLU A 40 17.87 -5.40 -3.20
N ASN A 41 19.00 -4.99 -2.62
CA ASN A 41 19.11 -4.75 -1.18
C ASN A 41 18.27 -3.55 -0.72
N ILE A 42 18.23 -2.49 -1.54
CA ILE A 42 17.42 -1.30 -1.27
C ILE A 42 15.94 -1.67 -1.27
N VAL A 43 15.51 -2.45 -2.25
CA VAL A 43 14.13 -2.90 -2.41
C VAL A 43 13.71 -3.82 -1.29
N ASN A 44 14.51 -4.85 -1.00
CA ASN A 44 14.21 -5.80 0.07
C ASN A 44 14.05 -5.09 1.42
N ARG A 45 14.93 -4.12 1.71
CA ARG A 45 14.83 -3.32 2.93
C ARG A 45 13.59 -2.41 2.94
N SER A 46 13.30 -1.76 1.82
CA SER A 46 12.09 -0.91 1.68
C SER A 46 10.81 -1.70 1.88
N ILE A 47 10.73 -2.89 1.27
CA ILE A 47 9.57 -3.77 1.37
C ILE A 47 9.37 -4.21 2.82
N ASN A 48 10.42 -4.69 3.51
CA ASN A 48 10.29 -5.11 4.91
C ASN A 48 9.85 -3.98 5.84
N GLU A 49 10.38 -2.76 5.67
CA GLU A 49 10.00 -1.61 6.50
C GLU A 49 8.54 -1.18 6.28
N VAL A 50 8.07 -1.23 5.03
CA VAL A 50 6.71 -0.86 4.67
C VAL A 50 5.72 -1.93 5.09
N ILE A 51 6.00 -3.21 4.83
CA ILE A 51 5.10 -4.32 5.16
C ILE A 51 4.78 -4.34 6.65
N VAL A 52 5.78 -4.21 7.53
CA VAL A 52 5.56 -4.21 8.99
C VAL A 52 4.67 -3.04 9.42
N ARG A 53 4.90 -1.84 8.87
CA ARG A 53 4.09 -0.66 9.18
C ARG A 53 2.65 -0.81 8.66
N SER A 54 2.50 -1.16 7.38
CA SER A 54 1.20 -1.26 6.72
C SER A 54 0.35 -2.39 7.32
N LEU A 55 0.95 -3.52 7.69
CA LEU A 55 0.25 -4.58 8.42
C LEU A 55 -0.24 -4.10 9.78
N ASN A 56 0.59 -3.44 10.57
CA ASN A 56 0.18 -2.94 11.89
C ASN A 56 -0.98 -1.93 11.79
N THR A 57 -0.90 -0.99 10.84
CA THR A 57 -2.00 -0.05 10.59
C THR A 57 -3.26 -0.78 10.13
N SER A 58 -3.15 -1.72 9.19
CA SER A 58 -4.28 -2.48 8.66
C SER A 58 -4.99 -3.30 9.72
N ILE A 59 -4.23 -3.99 10.59
CA ILE A 59 -4.78 -4.78 11.70
C ILE A 59 -5.50 -3.85 12.69
N THR A 60 -4.92 -2.68 12.98
CA THR A 60 -5.53 -1.69 13.87
C THR A 60 -6.85 -1.17 13.29
N THR A 61 -6.86 -0.76 12.01
CA THR A 61 -8.06 -0.29 11.32
C THR A 61 -9.12 -1.38 11.23
N PHE A 62 -8.73 -2.62 10.88
CA PHE A 62 -9.63 -3.77 10.86
C PHE A 62 -10.26 -4.00 12.23
N SER A 63 -9.47 -3.95 13.30
CA SER A 63 -9.97 -4.12 14.67
C SER A 63 -10.99 -3.05 15.05
N VAL A 64 -10.73 -1.78 14.70
CA VAL A 64 -11.66 -0.67 14.96
C VAL A 64 -12.96 -0.84 14.17
N VAL A 65 -12.87 -1.17 12.88
CA VAL A 65 -14.04 -1.36 12.02
C VAL A 65 -14.84 -2.61 12.42
N LEU A 66 -14.18 -3.67 12.91
CA LEU A 66 -14.82 -4.85 13.45
C LEU A 66 -15.62 -4.52 14.72
N MET A 67 -15.04 -3.76 15.64
CA MET A 67 -15.74 -3.27 16.83
C MET A 67 -16.93 -2.38 16.42
N LEU A 68 -16.73 -1.48 15.44
CA LEU A 68 -17.81 -0.69 14.88
C LEU A 68 -18.91 -1.59 14.31
N PHE A 69 -18.60 -2.66 13.59
CA PHE A 69 -19.61 -3.55 13.02
C PHE A 69 -20.42 -4.28 14.09
N ILE A 70 -19.77 -4.80 15.14
CA ILE A 70 -20.42 -5.54 16.23
C ILE A 70 -21.27 -4.62 17.10
N PHE A 71 -20.73 -3.46 17.48
CA PHE A 71 -21.35 -2.54 18.42
C PHE A 71 -22.17 -1.41 17.76
N SER A 72 -22.19 -1.32 16.43
CA SER A 72 -23.01 -0.33 15.73
C SER A 72 -24.49 -0.69 15.71
N GLY A 73 -25.32 0.34 15.91
CA GLY A 73 -26.76 0.26 15.67
C GLY A 73 -27.12 0.16 14.18
N GLU A 74 -28.40 -0.01 13.90
CA GLU A 74 -28.94 -0.32 12.57
C GLU A 74 -28.57 0.72 11.49
N VAL A 75 -28.38 1.97 11.87
CA VAL A 75 -28.04 3.07 10.95
C VAL A 75 -26.61 2.97 10.41
N LEU A 76 -25.66 2.51 11.24
CA LEU A 76 -24.23 2.49 10.91
C LEU A 76 -23.74 1.12 10.43
N ARG A 77 -24.50 0.05 10.66
CA ARG A 77 -24.16 -1.31 10.17
C ARG A 77 -23.81 -1.37 8.68
N PRO A 78 -24.57 -0.73 7.76
CA PRO A 78 -24.23 -0.74 6.33
C PRO A 78 -22.89 -0.05 6.03
N PHE A 79 -22.57 1.03 6.76
CA PHE A 79 -21.27 1.71 6.66
C PHE A 79 -20.15 0.82 7.18
N ALA A 80 -20.33 0.25 8.38
CA ALA A 80 -19.33 -0.61 9.01
C ALA A 80 -19.06 -1.86 8.16
N PHE A 81 -20.08 -2.47 7.58
CA PHE A 81 -19.94 -3.59 6.65
C PHE A 81 -19.14 -3.20 5.39
N GLY A 82 -19.47 -2.06 4.77
CA GLY A 82 -18.73 -1.55 3.60
C GLY A 82 -17.25 -1.27 3.91
N MET A 83 -16.98 -0.69 5.07
CA MET A 83 -15.62 -0.48 5.56
C MET A 83 -14.89 -1.79 5.85
N LEU A 84 -15.56 -2.80 6.42
CA LEU A 84 -14.95 -4.07 6.79
C LEU A 84 -14.49 -4.84 5.53
N VAL A 85 -15.38 -4.96 4.53
CA VAL A 85 -15.02 -5.54 3.23
C VAL A 85 -13.94 -4.71 2.54
N GLY A 86 -14.08 -3.38 2.60
CA GLY A 86 -13.13 -2.45 2.01
C GLY A 86 -11.71 -2.60 2.54
N VAL A 87 -11.54 -2.60 3.87
CA VAL A 87 -10.23 -2.72 4.51
C VAL A 87 -9.59 -4.05 4.14
N ILE A 88 -10.33 -5.16 4.14
CA ILE A 88 -9.79 -6.47 3.73
C ILE A 88 -9.26 -6.42 2.29
N VAL A 89 -10.06 -5.93 1.35
CA VAL A 89 -9.68 -5.86 -0.07
C VAL A 89 -8.54 -4.85 -0.28
N GLY A 90 -8.60 -3.70 0.38
CA GLY A 90 -7.62 -2.61 0.26
C GLY A 90 -6.25 -2.98 0.83
N THR A 91 -6.22 -3.62 2.00
CA THR A 91 -4.99 -4.13 2.61
C THR A 91 -4.37 -5.24 1.76
N TYR A 92 -5.17 -6.19 1.28
CA TYR A 92 -4.68 -7.25 0.40
C TYR A 92 -4.10 -6.67 -0.90
N SER A 93 -4.84 -5.79 -1.57
CA SER A 93 -4.40 -5.12 -2.80
C SER A 93 -3.11 -4.35 -2.60
N SER A 94 -3.02 -3.54 -1.54
CA SER A 94 -1.86 -2.67 -1.32
C SER A 94 -0.59 -3.47 -0.96
N LEU A 95 -0.71 -4.55 -0.18
CA LEU A 95 0.44 -5.37 0.19
C LEU A 95 0.88 -6.31 -0.93
N TYR A 96 -0.06 -7.01 -1.59
CA TYR A 96 0.25 -8.04 -2.57
C TYR A 96 0.43 -7.52 -4.00
N ILE A 97 -0.10 -6.34 -4.36
CA ILE A 97 0.08 -5.75 -5.70
C ILE A 97 1.23 -4.74 -5.71
N ALA A 98 1.41 -3.93 -4.66
CA ALA A 98 2.48 -2.92 -4.66
C ALA A 98 3.88 -3.55 -4.63
N ALA A 99 4.08 -4.64 -3.87
CA ALA A 99 5.36 -5.33 -3.80
C ALA A 99 5.87 -5.84 -5.18
N PRO A 100 5.08 -6.62 -5.95
CA PRO A 100 5.50 -7.07 -7.28
C PRO A 100 5.56 -5.94 -8.31
N VAL A 101 4.72 -4.89 -8.19
CA VAL A 101 4.80 -3.72 -9.07
C VAL A 101 6.14 -2.99 -8.89
N VAL A 102 6.59 -2.79 -7.65
CA VAL A 102 7.90 -2.18 -7.37
C VAL A 102 9.04 -3.04 -7.94
N ILE A 103 8.98 -4.36 -7.75
CA ILE A 103 9.97 -5.29 -8.30
C ILE A 103 10.00 -5.23 -9.85
N ASN A 104 8.83 -5.24 -10.50
CA ASN A 104 8.74 -5.17 -11.96
C ASN A 104 9.22 -3.82 -12.51
N TRP A 105 8.86 -2.71 -11.86
CA TRP A 105 9.28 -1.38 -12.27
C TRP A 105 10.80 -1.22 -12.21
N ILE A 106 11.42 -1.92 -11.26
CA ILE A 106 12.86 -1.92 -11.07
C ILE A 106 13.58 -2.83 -12.07
N LYS A 107 13.06 -4.03 -12.35
CA LYS A 107 13.56 -4.87 -13.45
C LYS A 107 13.55 -4.12 -14.79
N LEU A 108 12.49 -3.35 -15.05
CA LEU A 108 12.39 -2.50 -16.24
C LEU A 108 13.41 -1.35 -16.25
N ARG A 109 13.80 -0.85 -15.07
CA ARG A 109 14.79 0.22 -14.95
C ARG A 109 16.22 -0.31 -15.08
N GLU A 110 16.53 -1.48 -14.52
CA GLU A 110 17.84 -2.14 -14.72
C GLU A 110 18.05 -2.50 -16.19
N SER A 111 17.04 -3.05 -16.87
CA SER A 111 17.12 -3.32 -18.31
C SER A 111 17.29 -2.04 -19.14
N ARG A 112 16.73 -0.89 -18.73
CA ARG A 112 17.03 0.41 -19.37
C ARG A 112 18.42 0.96 -19.07
N ILE A 113 18.98 0.71 -17.88
CA ILE A 113 20.35 1.14 -17.53
C ILE A 113 21.37 0.29 -18.29
N GLN A 114 21.14 -1.02 -18.44
CA GLN A 114 21.98 -1.91 -19.25
C GLN A 114 21.80 -1.69 -20.77
N ALA A 115 20.62 -1.27 -21.22
CA ALA A 115 20.35 -0.94 -22.64
C ALA A 115 20.89 0.42 -23.11
N LYS A 116 21.56 1.21 -22.24
CA LYS A 116 22.36 2.36 -22.67
C LYS A 116 23.82 1.93 -22.77
N PRO A 117 24.26 1.29 -23.88
CA PRO A 117 25.67 0.96 -24.04
C PRO A 117 26.47 2.26 -24.10
N ALA A 118 27.64 2.21 -23.48
CA ALA A 118 28.67 3.22 -23.57
C ALA A 118 28.81 3.70 -25.02
N THR A 119 28.34 4.90 -25.30
CA THR A 119 28.56 5.54 -26.58
C THR A 119 29.70 6.52 -26.41
N ARG A 120 30.90 6.05 -26.79
CA ARG A 120 32.10 6.81 -27.23
C ARG A 120 32.75 7.70 -26.14
N SER A 121 34.06 7.88 -26.06
CA SER A 121 35.29 7.46 -26.74
C SER A 121 36.42 7.99 -25.86
#